data_AF-A0A849D6Y2-F1
#
_entry.id   AF-A0A849D6Y2-F1
#
_cell.length_a   1.000
_cell.length_b   1.000
_cell.length_c   1.000
_cell.angle_alpha   90.00
_cell.angle_beta   90.00
_cell.angle_gamma   90.00
#
_symmetry.space_group_name_H-M   'P 1'
#
loop_
_entity.id
_entity.type
_entity.pdbx_description
1 polymer ?
#
loop_
_entity_poly.entity_id
_entity_poly.type
_entity_poly.pdbx_seq_one_letter_code
_entity_poly.pdbx_strand_id
1 'polypeptide(L)'
;MVKRQTAQKIRKTHRYLGLFLGIQFLFWTISGLYFSWTNLDEIHGDHFKDLDRQPKAFANLISPAQVQVPQGIKSIALRDINGVPYYWINEKELYNALNG
;
A
#
# COMPACT_ATOMS: atom_id res chain seq x y z
N MET A 1 27.41 -44.81 -9.94
CA MET A 1 26.52 -45.10 -11.10
C MET A 1 25.07 -45.10 -10.61
N VAL A 2 24.22 -44.19 -11.11
CA VAL A 2 22.80 -44.13 -10.68
C VAL A 2 22.05 -45.36 -11.19
N LYS A 3 21.24 -46.01 -10.34
CA LYS A 3 20.44 -47.17 -10.75
C LYS A 3 19.55 -46.80 -11.94
N ARG A 4 19.48 -47.66 -12.96
CA ARG A 4 18.72 -47.43 -14.21
C ARG A 4 17.29 -46.97 -13.95
N GLN A 5 16.60 -47.56 -12.98
CA GLN A 5 15.23 -47.16 -12.61
C GLN A 5 15.15 -45.73 -12.08
N THR A 6 16.11 -45.31 -11.25
CA THR A 6 16.19 -43.95 -10.72
C THR A 6 16.45 -42.94 -11.86
N ALA A 7 17.37 -43.26 -12.77
CA ALA A 7 17.63 -42.42 -13.95
C ALA A 7 16.38 -42.23 -14.83
N GLN A 8 15.57 -43.27 -15.02
CA GLN A 8 14.31 -43.18 -15.76
C GLN A 8 13.27 -42.31 -15.04
N LYS A 9 13.14 -42.45 -13.70
CA LYS A 9 12.26 -41.60 -12.88
C LYS A 9 12.65 -40.12 -12.96
N ILE A 10 13.95 -39.82 -12.90
CA ILE A 10 14.46 -38.44 -13.02
C ILE A 10 14.09 -37.84 -14.38
N ARG A 11 14.31 -38.57 -15.50
CA ARG A 11 13.95 -38.08 -16.84
C ARG A 11 12.46 -37.79 -16.98
N LYS A 12 11.62 -38.68 -16.44
CA LYS A 12 10.16 -38.51 -16.44
C LYS A 12 9.77 -37.27 -15.64
N THR A 13 10.30 -37.14 -14.42
CA THR A 13 10.05 -36.01 -13.52
C THR A 13 10.51 -34.69 -14.13
N HIS A 14 11.71 -34.64 -14.69
CA HIS A 14 12.26 -33.44 -15.33
C HIS A 14 11.39 -32.97 -16.51
N ARG A 15 10.88 -33.91 -17.33
CA ARG A 15 9.97 -33.57 -18.44
C ARG A 15 8.68 -32.92 -17.93
N TYR A 16 8.03 -33.49 -16.91
CA TYR A 16 6.79 -32.93 -16.36
C TYR A 16 7.02 -31.64 -15.57
N LEU A 17 8.10 -31.55 -14.81
CA LEU A 17 8.47 -30.35 -14.07
C LEU A 17 8.79 -29.19 -15.04
N GLY A 18 9.53 -29.47 -16.12
CA GLY A 18 9.81 -28.48 -17.16
C GLY A 18 8.54 -27.95 -17.82
N LEU A 19 7.57 -28.83 -18.12
CA LEU A 19 6.26 -28.42 -18.65
C LEU A 19 5.48 -27.55 -17.64
N PHE A 20 5.43 -27.97 -16.38
CA PHE A 20 4.76 -27.22 -15.32
C PHE A 20 5.36 -25.82 -15.15
N LEU A 21 6.69 -25.74 -15.02
CA LEU A 21 7.40 -24.46 -14.89
C LEU A 21 7.28 -23.60 -16.15
N GLY A 22 7.28 -24.20 -17.35
CA GLY A 22 7.05 -23.47 -18.60
C GLY A 22 5.67 -22.82 -18.66
N ILE A 23 4.62 -23.53 -18.24
CA ILE A 23 3.26 -22.97 -18.15
C ILE A 23 3.19 -21.86 -17.10
N GLN A 24 3.81 -22.05 -15.93
CA GLN A 24 3.90 -21.00 -14.91
C GLN A 24 4.60 -19.75 -15.46
N PHE A 25 5.71 -19.92 -16.18
CA PHE A 25 6.46 -18.82 -16.78
C PHE A 25 5.65 -18.11 -17.87
N LEU A 26 4.84 -18.85 -18.64
CA LEU A 26 3.93 -18.28 -19.62
C LEU A 26 2.87 -17.40 -18.96
N PHE A 27 2.20 -17.90 -17.92
CA PHE A 27 1.24 -17.09 -17.15
C PHE A 27 1.89 -15.86 -16.53
N TRP A 28 3.10 -16.01 -15.99
CA TRP A 28 3.87 -14.90 -15.42
C TRP A 28 4.19 -13.83 -16.49
N THR A 29 4.63 -14.25 -17.68
CA THR A 29 4.95 -13.35 -18.79
C THR A 29 3.71 -12.63 -19.31
N ILE A 30 2.60 -13.36 -19.50
CA ILE A 30 1.33 -12.78 -19.97
C ILE A 30 0.80 -11.78 -18.95
N SER A 31 0.88 -12.10 -17.65
CA SER A 31 0.45 -11.18 -16.58
C SER A 31 1.30 -9.91 -16.58
N GLY A 32 2.62 -10.03 -16.67
CA GLY A 32 3.52 -8.88 -16.76
C GLY A 32 3.27 -8.02 -17.99
N LEU A 33 3.02 -8.64 -19.15
CA LEU A 33 2.68 -7.92 -20.37
C LEU A 33 1.33 -7.22 -20.27
N TYR A 34 0.33 -7.88 -19.70
CA TYR A 34 -0.98 -7.29 -19.43
C TYR A 34 -0.84 -6.04 -18.57
N PHE A 35 -0.14 -6.12 -17.43
CA PHE A 35 0.09 -4.98 -16.55
C PHE A 35 0.90 -3.84 -17.20
N SER A 36 1.81 -4.16 -18.11
CA SER A 36 2.60 -3.17 -18.86
C SER A 36 1.77 -2.44 -19.92
N TRP A 37 0.82 -3.13 -20.55
CA TRP A 37 -0.09 -2.52 -21.53
C TRP A 37 -1.21 -1.74 -20.83
N THR A 38 -1.81 -2.26 -19.76
CA THR A 38 -2.91 -1.57 -19.08
C THR A 38 -2.47 -0.21 -18.55
N ASN A 39 -3.24 0.85 -18.85
CA ASN A 39 -3.01 2.19 -18.31
C ASN A 39 -3.03 2.12 -16.78
N LEU A 40 -1.90 2.46 -16.16
CA LEU A 40 -1.73 2.45 -14.71
C LEU A 40 -2.69 3.42 -14.00
N ASP A 41 -3.21 4.43 -14.70
CA ASP A 41 -4.09 5.47 -14.16
C ASP A 41 -5.41 4.88 -13.61
N GLU A 42 -5.91 3.80 -14.21
CA GLU A 42 -7.17 3.16 -13.78
C GLU A 42 -6.98 2.29 -12.52
N ILE A 43 -5.75 1.83 -12.26
CA ILE A 43 -5.42 0.86 -11.20
C ILE A 43 -4.96 1.57 -9.91
N HIS A 44 -4.41 2.79 -9.99
CA HIS A 44 -3.92 3.54 -8.82
C HIS A 44 -5.03 4.04 -7.89
N GLY A 45 -6.29 3.91 -8.31
CA GLY A 45 -7.41 4.41 -7.51
C GLY A 45 -7.41 5.93 -7.43
N ASP A 46 -6.81 6.62 -8.40
CA ASP A 46 -6.92 8.08 -8.52
C ASP A 46 -8.39 8.49 -8.74
N HIS A 47 -9.22 7.62 -9.32
CA HIS A 47 -10.68 7.75 -9.33
C HIS A 47 -11.33 7.74 -7.93
N PHE A 48 -10.70 7.15 -6.92
CA PHE A 48 -11.14 7.23 -5.51
C PHE A 48 -10.55 8.45 -4.79
N LYS A 49 -9.52 9.09 -5.35
CA LYS A 49 -9.09 10.40 -4.88
C LYS A 49 -10.11 11.40 -5.41
N ASP A 50 -11.01 11.79 -4.52
CA ASP A 50 -11.96 12.87 -4.77
C ASP A 50 -11.16 14.18 -4.90
N LEU A 51 -10.66 14.46 -6.11
CA LEU A 51 -9.85 15.64 -6.44
C LEU A 51 -10.64 16.95 -6.21
N ASP A 52 -11.97 16.86 -6.21
CA ASP A 52 -12.88 17.97 -5.96
C ASP A 52 -13.22 18.14 -4.47
N ARG A 53 -12.79 17.21 -3.60
CA ARG A 53 -13.02 17.30 -2.16
C ARG A 53 -12.15 18.39 -1.55
N GLN A 54 -12.70 19.60 -1.52
CA GLN A 54 -12.14 20.69 -0.75
C GLN A 54 -12.13 20.32 0.74
N PRO A 55 -11.00 20.47 1.45
CA PRO A 55 -10.95 20.26 2.90
C PRO A 55 -12.01 21.12 3.59
N LYS A 56 -12.73 20.55 4.56
CA LYS A 56 -13.66 21.35 5.36
C LYS A 56 -12.88 22.43 6.10
N ALA A 57 -13.39 23.66 6.06
CA ALA A 57 -12.88 24.71 6.92
C ALA A 57 -13.29 24.41 8.37
N PHE A 58 -12.32 24.38 9.27
CA PHE A 58 -12.54 24.20 10.70
C PHE A 58 -12.39 25.53 11.43
N ALA A 59 -13.32 25.81 12.34
CA ALA A 59 -13.29 26.97 13.23
C ALA A 59 -13.08 26.53 14.68
N ASN A 60 -12.68 27.47 15.54
CA ASN A 60 -12.50 27.25 16.98
C ASN A 60 -11.46 26.17 17.33
N LEU A 61 -10.41 26.05 16.51
CA LEU A 61 -9.29 25.17 16.83
C LEU A 61 -8.53 25.73 18.05
N ILE A 62 -8.23 24.88 19.02
CA ILE A 62 -7.38 25.26 20.14
C ILE A 62 -5.96 25.54 19.64
N SER A 63 -5.24 26.45 20.28
CA SER A 63 -3.87 26.72 19.88
C SER A 63 -3.01 25.46 20.09
N PRO A 64 -2.14 25.06 19.15
CA PRO A 64 -1.20 23.95 19.36
C PRO A 64 -0.37 24.08 20.64
N ALA A 65 -0.14 25.31 21.11
CA ALA A 65 0.57 25.58 22.36
C ALA A 65 -0.22 25.17 23.63
N GLN A 66 -1.54 24.98 23.51
CA GLN A 66 -2.41 24.52 24.60
C GLN A 66 -2.49 22.99 24.68
N VAL A 67 -1.99 22.28 23.66
CA VAL A 67 -1.94 20.82 23.64
C VAL A 67 -0.75 20.35 24.49
N GLN A 68 -1.02 19.52 25.49
CA GLN A 68 0.00 19.04 26.41
C GLN A 68 0.85 17.94 25.77
N VAL A 69 1.90 18.34 25.03
CA VAL A 69 2.83 17.42 24.37
C VAL A 69 4.12 17.31 25.20
N PRO A 70 4.38 16.18 25.90
CA PRO A 70 5.47 16.08 26.88
C PRO A 70 6.88 16.34 26.31
N GLN A 71 7.09 16.06 25.02
CA GLN A 71 8.37 16.18 24.34
C GLN A 71 8.45 17.43 23.44
N GLY A 72 7.44 18.31 23.51
CA GLY A 72 7.27 19.44 22.61
C GLY A 72 6.84 19.03 21.19
N ILE A 73 6.57 20.04 20.36
CA ILE A 73 6.07 19.87 18.99
C ILE A 73 7.20 20.15 18.00
N LYS A 74 7.61 19.13 17.24
CA LYS A 74 8.58 19.24 16.13
C LYS A 74 7.89 19.34 14.78
N SER A 75 6.79 18.63 14.61
CA SER A 75 5.93 18.69 13.43
C SER A 75 4.47 18.68 13.85
N ILE A 76 3.65 19.38 13.08
CA ILE A 76 2.20 19.43 13.27
C ILE A 76 1.51 19.44 11.91
N ALA A 77 0.47 18.63 11.76
CA ALA A 77 -0.41 18.63 10.60
C ALA A 77 -1.87 18.57 11.05
N LEU A 78 -2.75 19.34 10.41
CA LEU A 78 -4.19 19.26 10.63
C LEU A 78 -4.77 18.11 9.77
N ARG A 79 -5.50 17.18 10.39
CA ARG A 79 -6.14 16.03 9.73
C ARG A 79 -7.63 16.02 10.01
N ASP A 80 -8.43 15.85 8.96
CA ASP A 80 -9.87 15.58 9.08
C ASP A 80 -10.07 14.06 9.21
N ILE A 81 -10.67 13.62 10.31
CA ILE A 81 -11.13 12.24 10.50
C ILE A 81 -12.62 12.27 10.78
N ASN A 82 -13.41 11.79 9.81
CA ASN A 82 -14.88 11.76 9.89
C ASN A 82 -15.53 13.12 10.19
N GLY A 83 -14.95 14.21 9.70
CA GLY A 83 -15.43 15.59 9.92
C GLY A 83 -14.94 16.22 11.22
N VAL A 84 -14.06 15.56 11.96
CA VAL A 84 -13.46 16.08 13.20
C VAL A 84 -11.99 16.44 12.94
N PRO A 85 -11.54 17.65 13.30
CA PRO A 85 -10.16 18.06 13.10
C PRO A 85 -9.25 17.53 14.21
N TYR A 86 -8.11 16.98 13.84
CA TYR A 86 -7.07 16.52 14.74
C TYR A 86 -5.70 17.10 14.38
N TYR A 87 -4.90 17.37 15.40
CA TYR A 87 -3.48 17.65 15.26
C TYR A 87 -2.69 16.34 15.28
N TRP A 88 -2.07 16.04 14.14
CA TRP A 88 -1.07 14.99 14.01
C TRP A 88 0.29 15.56 14.38
N ILE A 89 0.77 15.22 15.57
CA ILE A 89 1.96 15.78 16.19
C ILE A 89 3.09 14.76 16.14
N ASN A 90 4.29 15.24 15.77
CA ASN A 90 5.53 14.45 15.73
C ASN A 90 5.40 13.17 14.91
N GLU A 91 4.53 13.19 13.91
CA GLU A 91 4.20 12.06 13.03
C GLU A 91 3.75 10.79 13.77
N LYS A 92 3.22 10.92 14.99
CA LYS A 92 2.97 9.78 15.88
C LYS A 92 1.69 9.88 16.68
N GLU A 93 1.38 11.05 17.21
CA GLU A 93 0.28 11.23 18.16
C GLU A 93 -0.79 12.13 17.57
N LEU A 94 -2.04 11.83 17.94
CA LEU A 94 -3.21 12.44 17.35
C LEU A 94 -4.02 13.09 18.48
N TYR A 95 -4.06 14.42 18.47
CA TYR A 95 -4.73 15.25 19.49
C TYR A 95 -5.95 15.90 18.87
N ASN A 96 -7.06 15.99 19.61
CA ASN A 96 -8.26 16.59 19.04
C ASN A 96 -8.08 18.11 18.97
N ALA A 97 -8.19 18.68 17.77
CA ALA A 97 -7.88 20.09 17.56
C ALA A 97 -8.96 21.04 18.15
N LEU A 98 -10.05 20.51 18.72
CA LEU A 98 -11.09 21.29 19.40
C LEU A 98 -10.98 21.29 20.92
N ASN A 99 -10.41 20.24 21.53
CA ASN A 99 -10.41 20.09 22.99
C ASN A 99 -9.14 19.51 23.61
N GLY A 100 -8.11 19.17 22.81
CA GLY A 100 -6.84 18.64 23.30
C GLY A 100 -6.82 17.13 23.29
#